data_AF-A0A285TU07-F1
#
_entry.id   AF-A0A285TU07-F1
#
_cell.length_a   1.000
_cell.length_b   1.000
_cell.length_c   1.000
_cell.angle_alpha   90.00
_cell.angle_beta   90.00
_cell.angle_gamma   90.00
#
_symmetry.space_group_name_H-M   'P 1'
#
loop_
_entity.id
_entity.type
_entity.pdbx_description
1 polymer ?
#
loop_
_entity_poly.entity_id
_entity_poly.type
_entity_poly.pdbx_seq_one_letter_code
_entity_poly.pdbx_strand_id
1 'polypeptide(L)'
;MADKNYSLQYDPTYRVATANDLIKGRQKMSLREAQLLFIAIAQVVHDDKDFKTYTTTVPELATFMEIDENSLYRDLEGICTSLCSQVVKIQVGGENAKKGKKWKIFHWVSSAMYDNGKLTLRLSDDIKPYLLELEAHYAQPFLGTLMTFRSYYATRLYQYLLADIGAKWGKIYEWNFTC
;
A
#
# COMPACT_ATOMS: atom_id res chain seq x y z
N MET A 1 10.36 22.69 7.19
CA MET A 1 9.69 22.74 5.89
C MET A 1 8.26 22.30 6.15
N ALA A 2 7.24 23.08 5.78
CA ALA A 2 5.86 22.70 6.07
C ALA A 2 5.51 21.49 5.19
N ASP A 3 5.39 20.31 5.82
CA ASP A 3 4.92 19.10 5.14
C ASP A 3 3.54 19.41 4.58
N LYS A 4 3.44 19.44 3.24
CA LYS A 4 2.15 19.63 2.57
C LYS A 4 1.30 18.40 2.88
N ASN A 5 0.17 18.64 3.54
CA ASN A 5 -0.81 17.61 3.88
C ASN A 5 -1.82 17.51 2.74
N TYR A 6 -2.03 16.31 2.22
CA TYR A 6 -2.97 16.02 1.13
C TYR A 6 -4.12 15.19 1.66
N SER A 7 -5.36 15.57 1.36
CA SER A 7 -6.53 14.77 1.74
C SER A 7 -6.60 13.48 0.92
N LEU A 8 -6.87 12.34 1.56
CA LEU A 8 -7.15 11.07 0.89
C LEU A 8 -8.42 11.20 0.04
N GLN A 9 -8.36 10.70 -1.19
CA GLN A 9 -9.52 10.57 -2.07
C GLN A 9 -10.02 9.12 -2.06
N TYR A 10 -11.34 8.95 -2.02
CA TYR A 10 -11.98 7.66 -1.84
C TYR A 10 -12.70 7.20 -3.11
N ASP A 11 -11.93 6.76 -4.08
CA ASP A 11 -12.46 6.27 -5.35
C ASP A 11 -12.12 4.78 -5.53
N PRO A 12 -13.13 3.90 -5.60
CA PRO A 12 -12.92 2.46 -5.85
C PRO A 12 -12.20 2.16 -7.17
N THR A 13 -12.25 3.08 -8.15
CA THR A 13 -11.62 2.94 -9.46
C THR A 13 -10.11 3.22 -9.44
N TYR A 14 -9.60 3.78 -8.33
CA TYR A 14 -8.16 4.01 -8.18
C TYR A 14 -7.39 2.69 -8.18
N ARG A 15 -6.13 2.77 -8.63
CA ARG A 15 -5.27 1.59 -8.77
C ARG A 15 -4.18 1.62 -7.72
N VAL A 16 -3.94 0.46 -7.14
CA VAL A 16 -2.85 0.27 -6.17
C VAL A 16 -1.65 -0.27 -6.94
N ALA A 17 -0.79 0.61 -7.46
CA ALA A 17 0.40 0.20 -8.20
C ALA A 17 1.47 -0.32 -7.24
N THR A 18 1.98 -1.53 -7.47
CA THR A 18 2.97 -2.14 -6.57
C THR A 18 3.91 -3.08 -7.32
N ALA A 19 5.20 -2.97 -7.06
CA ALA A 19 6.22 -3.85 -7.63
C ALA A 19 5.99 -5.33 -7.27
N ASN A 20 6.24 -6.23 -8.22
CA ASN A 20 6.06 -7.68 -8.01
C ASN A 20 6.97 -8.22 -6.90
N ASP A 21 8.17 -7.67 -6.74
CA ASP A 21 9.11 -8.06 -5.67
C ASP A 21 8.56 -7.71 -4.30
N LEU A 22 7.89 -6.56 -4.19
CA LEU A 22 7.22 -6.15 -2.96
C LEU A 22 6.06 -7.08 -2.66
N ILE A 23 5.21 -7.38 -3.66
CA ILE A 23 4.07 -8.32 -3.53
C ILE A 23 4.55 -9.70 -3.11
N LYS A 24 5.61 -10.24 -3.72
CA LYS A 24 6.17 -11.57 -3.39
C LYS A 24 6.96 -11.57 -2.08
N GLY A 25 7.31 -10.40 -1.56
CA GLY A 25 7.98 -10.23 -0.28
C GLY A 25 7.20 -10.82 0.90
N ARG A 26 7.93 -11.17 1.96
CA ARG A 26 7.30 -11.66 3.20
C ARG A 26 6.72 -10.48 3.96
N GLN A 27 5.40 -10.53 4.16
CA GLN A 27 4.62 -9.49 4.82
C GLN A 27 3.59 -10.13 5.75
N LYS A 28 3.35 -9.51 6.89
CA LYS A 28 2.27 -9.85 7.81
C LYS A 28 1.60 -8.55 8.21
N MET A 29 0.27 -8.52 8.19
CA MET A 29 -0.53 -7.40 8.67
C MET A 29 -1.95 -7.91 8.92
N SER A 30 -2.75 -7.14 9.67
CA SER A 30 -4.20 -7.38 9.76
C SER A 30 -4.92 -6.90 8.49
N LEU A 31 -6.18 -7.31 8.32
CA LEU A 31 -6.98 -6.88 7.17
C LEU A 31 -7.16 -5.35 7.16
N ARG A 32 -7.45 -4.76 8.32
CA ARG A 32 -7.71 -3.31 8.43
C ARG A 32 -6.45 -2.50 8.19
N GLU A 33 -5.31 -2.97 8.68
CA GLU A 33 -3.99 -2.40 8.36
C GLU A 33 -3.74 -2.42 6.85
N ALA A 34 -4.01 -3.55 6.19
CA ALA A 34 -3.84 -3.69 4.74
C ALA A 34 -4.75 -2.73 3.97
N GLN A 35 -6.03 -2.64 4.35
CA GLN A 35 -6.99 -1.72 3.74
C GLN A 35 -6.53 -0.27 3.86
N LEU A 36 -6.11 0.15 5.06
CA LEU A 36 -5.59 1.50 5.30
C LEU A 36 -4.35 1.79 4.44
N LEU A 37 -3.45 0.81 4.34
CA LEU A 37 -2.26 0.90 3.50
C LEU A 37 -2.61 1.00 2.01
N PHE A 38 -3.57 0.21 1.51
CA PHE A 38 -3.98 0.27 0.10
C PHE A 38 -4.63 1.59 -0.26
N ILE A 39 -5.44 2.17 0.64
CA ILE A 39 -6.02 3.51 0.45
C ILE A 39 -4.89 4.54 0.31
N ALA A 40 -3.86 4.47 1.17
CA ALA A 40 -2.72 5.37 1.10
C ALA A 40 -1.89 5.17 -0.19
N ILE A 41 -1.61 3.93 -0.59
CA ILE A 41 -0.86 3.62 -1.81
C ILE A 41 -1.65 4.06 -3.06
N ALA A 42 -2.97 3.95 -3.06
CA ALA A 42 -3.81 4.37 -4.19
C ALA A 42 -3.71 5.88 -4.50
N GLN A 43 -3.26 6.70 -3.55
CA GLN A 43 -3.05 8.13 -3.77
C GLN A 43 -1.69 8.47 -4.36
N VAL A 44 -0.79 7.49 -4.44
CA VAL A 44 0.55 7.68 -5.00
C VAL A 44 0.41 7.73 -6.52
N VAL A 45 0.67 8.90 -7.10
CA VAL A 45 0.64 9.11 -8.55
C VAL A 45 2.04 8.88 -9.11
N HIS A 46 2.14 8.33 -10.32
CA HIS A 46 3.43 8.03 -10.97
C HIS A 46 4.34 9.26 -11.10
N ASP A 47 3.77 10.43 -11.36
CA ASP A 47 4.52 11.69 -11.53
C ASP A 47 5.03 12.29 -10.20
N ASP A 48 4.65 11.74 -9.06
CA ASP A 48 5.11 12.23 -7.76
C ASP A 48 6.58 11.85 -7.53
N LYS A 49 7.42 12.85 -7.27
CA LYS A 49 8.86 12.62 -6.98
C LYS A 49 9.12 12.15 -5.55
N ASP A 50 8.20 12.46 -4.64
CA ASP A 50 8.31 12.16 -3.22
C ASP A 50 6.95 11.75 -2.65
N PHE A 51 6.97 10.89 -1.63
CA PHE A 51 5.74 10.56 -0.91
C PHE A 51 5.21 11.78 -0.17
N LYS A 52 3.92 11.98 -0.34
CA LYS A 52 3.16 13.02 0.31
C LYS A 52 2.71 12.54 1.69
N THR A 53 2.48 13.50 2.58
CA THR A 53 1.79 13.22 3.84
C THR A 53 0.29 13.24 3.57
N TYR A 54 -0.35 12.10 3.82
CA TYR A 54 -1.77 11.92 3.55
C TYR A 54 -2.58 12.15 4.82
N THR A 55 -3.71 12.82 4.68
CA THR A 55 -4.62 13.09 5.80
C THR A 55 -6.01 12.64 5.50
N THR A 56 -6.72 12.18 6.52
CA THR A 56 -8.09 11.71 6.40
C THR A 56 -8.86 11.93 7.68
N THR A 57 -10.17 12.09 7.57
CA THR A 57 -11.07 12.08 8.73
C THR A 57 -11.54 10.66 9.02
N VAL A 58 -11.69 10.34 10.31
CA VAL A 58 -12.19 9.02 10.73
C VAL A 58 -13.58 8.69 10.18
N PRO A 59 -14.56 9.62 10.10
CA PRO A 59 -15.87 9.33 9.54
C PRO A 59 -15.82 8.94 8.05
N GLU A 60 -15.02 9.65 7.25
CA GLU A 60 -14.85 9.33 5.82
C GLU A 60 -14.18 7.96 5.64
N LEU A 61 -13.16 7.68 6.46
CA LEU A 61 -12.46 6.39 6.45
C LEU A 61 -13.40 5.25 6.84
N ALA A 62 -14.22 5.43 7.89
CA ALA A 62 -15.20 4.45 8.34
C ALA A 62 -16.23 4.14 7.25
N THR A 63 -16.72 5.18 6.57
CA THR A 63 -17.69 5.07 5.48
C THR A 63 -17.12 4.27 4.31
N PHE A 64 -15.90 4.56 3.88
CA PHE A 64 -15.26 3.86 2.76
C PHE A 64 -14.88 2.42 3.09
N MET A 65 -14.47 2.15 4.34
CA MET A 65 -14.15 0.80 4.80
C MET A 65 -15.39 -0.04 5.17
N GLU A 66 -16.59 0.55 5.16
CA GLU A 66 -17.85 -0.06 5.61
C GLU A 66 -17.78 -0.56 7.08
N ILE A 67 -17.16 0.24 7.96
CA ILE A 67 -16.98 -0.06 9.39
C ILE A 67 -17.78 0.94 10.23
N ASP A 68 -18.29 0.49 11.37
CA ASP A 68 -18.87 1.38 12.38
C ASP A 68 -17.82 2.41 12.88
N GLU A 69 -18.20 3.69 12.84
CA GLU A 69 -17.32 4.81 13.18
C GLU A 69 -16.80 4.71 14.62
N ASN A 70 -17.66 4.36 15.59
CA ASN A 70 -17.26 4.23 17.00
C ASN A 70 -16.26 3.09 17.19
N SER A 71 -16.50 1.97 16.50
CA SER A 71 -15.55 0.86 16.48
C SER A 71 -14.22 1.26 15.86
N LEU A 72 -14.23 2.08 14.81
CA LEU A 72 -13.00 2.55 14.18
C LEU A 72 -12.22 3.46 15.13
N TYR A 73 -12.84 4.45 15.77
CA TYR A 73 -12.16 5.31 16.75
C TYR A 73 -11.45 4.52 17.85
N ARG A 74 -12.14 3.53 18.42
CA ARG A 74 -11.59 2.70 19.49
C ARG A 74 -10.38 1.89 19.03
N ASP A 75 -10.43 1.36 17.82
CA ASP A 75 -9.41 0.42 17.32
C ASP A 75 -8.30 1.14 16.53
N LEU A 76 -8.47 2.43 16.19
CA LEU A 76 -7.60 3.19 15.27
C LEU A 76 -6.15 3.26 15.75
N GLU A 77 -5.94 3.56 17.03
CA GLU A 77 -4.60 3.65 17.62
C GLU A 77 -3.87 2.30 17.52
N GLY A 78 -4.57 1.20 17.79
CA GLY A 78 -4.04 -0.15 17.66
C GLY A 78 -3.70 -0.52 16.22
N ILE A 79 -4.56 -0.17 15.26
CA ILE A 79 -4.34 -0.37 13.83
C ILE A 79 -3.10 0.41 13.38
N CYS A 80 -3.00 1.69 13.73
CA CYS A 80 -1.87 2.55 13.33
C CYS A 80 -0.56 2.10 13.96
N THR A 81 -0.57 1.76 15.24
CA THR A 81 0.61 1.25 15.96
C THR A 81 1.11 -0.05 15.34
N SER A 82 0.19 -0.98 15.07
CA SER A 82 0.52 -2.23 14.39
C SER A 82 1.05 -1.97 12.99
N LEU A 83 0.41 -1.11 12.19
CA LEU A 83 0.83 -0.77 10.83
C LEU A 83 2.24 -0.19 10.77
N CYS A 84 2.60 0.74 11.67
CA CYS A 84 3.95 1.29 11.77
C CYS A 84 4.99 0.21 12.14
N SER A 85 4.60 -0.77 12.96
CA SER A 85 5.48 -1.90 13.33
C SER A 85 5.66 -2.92 12.20
N GLN A 86 4.76 -2.94 11.21
CA GLN A 86 4.84 -3.91 10.12
C GLN A 86 6.00 -3.60 9.19
N VAL A 87 6.78 -4.65 8.91
CA VAL A 87 7.91 -4.63 8.00
C VAL A 87 7.67 -5.56 6.83
N VAL A 88 8.23 -5.20 5.68
CA VAL A 88 8.32 -6.07 4.51
C VAL A 88 9.76 -6.49 4.30
N LYS A 89 9.96 -7.78 4.04
CA LYS A 89 11.27 -8.34 3.71
C LYS A 89 11.31 -8.75 2.25
N ILE A 90 12.22 -8.13 1.51
CA ILE A 90 12.50 -8.45 0.11
C ILE A 90 13.90 -9.07 0.00
N GLN A 91 14.04 -10.07 -0.85
CA GLN A 91 15.34 -10.61 -1.23
C GLN A 91 15.86 -9.83 -2.43
N VAL A 92 17.10 -9.35 -2.36
CA VAL A 92 17.72 -8.53 -3.40
C VAL A 92 18.80 -9.38 -4.06
N GLY A 93 18.70 -9.59 -5.37
CA GLY A 93 19.66 -10.39 -6.14
C GLY A 93 18.94 -11.44 -6.97
N GLY A 94 19.15 -11.38 -8.30
CA GLY A 94 18.53 -12.30 -9.25
C GLY A 94 18.93 -13.77 -9.04
N GLU A 95 18.29 -14.64 -9.82
CA GLU A 95 18.41 -16.11 -9.80
C GLU A 95 19.86 -16.66 -9.75
N ASN A 96 20.85 -15.86 -10.14
CA ASN A 96 22.27 -16.21 -10.12
C ASN A 96 23.01 -15.90 -8.80
N ALA A 97 22.32 -15.56 -7.70
CA ALA A 97 22.93 -15.29 -6.40
C ALA A 97 23.36 -16.57 -5.64
N LYS A 98 24.21 -17.40 -6.25
CA LYS A 98 24.97 -18.47 -5.56
C LYS A 98 26.02 -17.91 -4.56
N LYS A 99 26.21 -16.59 -4.49
CA LYS A 99 27.15 -15.91 -3.58
C LYS A 99 26.45 -14.80 -2.79
N GLY A 100 25.69 -15.19 -1.77
CA GLY A 100 25.22 -14.29 -0.71
C GLY A 100 23.75 -13.90 -0.81
N LYS A 101 22.95 -14.30 0.20
CA LYS A 101 21.58 -13.81 0.42
C LYS A 101 21.63 -12.33 0.81
N LYS A 102 21.50 -11.41 -0.13
CA LYS A 102 21.22 -9.99 0.20
C LYS A 102 19.73 -9.83 0.44
N TRP A 103 19.37 -9.16 1.52
CA TRP A 103 17.98 -8.89 1.90
C TRP A 103 17.84 -7.45 2.32
N LYS A 104 16.68 -6.86 2.07
CA LYS A 104 16.27 -5.55 2.60
C LYS A 104 15.02 -5.72 3.45
N ILE A 105 14.97 -5.00 4.56
CA ILE A 105 13.80 -4.91 5.44
C ILE A 105 13.52 -3.43 5.62
N PHE A 106 12.26 -3.04 5.44
CA PHE A 106 11.80 -1.67 5.64
C PHE A 106 10.35 -1.67 6.12
N HIS A 107 9.96 -0.57 6.75
CA HIS A 107 8.60 -0.34 7.26
C HIS A 107 7.68 0.19 6.17
N TRP A 108 6.38 -0.12 6.26
CA TRP A 108 5.36 0.43 5.36
C TRP A 108 5.11 1.92 5.54
N VAL A 109 4.92 2.30 6.79
CA VAL A 109 4.54 3.64 7.22
C VAL A 109 5.65 4.13 8.13
N SER A 110 6.15 5.33 7.87
CA SER A 110 7.18 5.98 8.69
C SER A 110 6.56 6.66 9.91
N SER A 111 5.39 7.28 9.74
CA SER A 111 4.67 7.94 10.83
C SER A 111 3.16 7.89 10.62
N ALA A 112 2.44 7.69 11.73
CA ALA A 112 1.00 7.88 11.83
C ALA A 112 0.72 8.83 13.00
N MET A 113 -0.10 9.85 12.78
CA MET A 113 -0.49 10.83 13.78
C MET A 113 -1.99 11.00 13.77
N TYR A 114 -2.62 10.96 14.94
CA TYR A 114 -4.04 11.24 15.11
C TYR A 114 -4.20 12.53 15.90
N ASP A 115 -4.97 13.47 15.36
CA ASP A 115 -5.30 14.73 16.01
C ASP A 115 -6.77 15.08 15.77
N ASN A 116 -7.55 15.13 16.85
CA ASN A 116 -8.95 15.59 16.88
C ASN A 116 -9.83 15.08 15.72
N GLY A 117 -9.86 13.76 15.49
CA GLY A 117 -10.68 13.14 14.44
C GLY A 117 -10.01 13.08 13.06
N LYS A 118 -8.78 13.62 12.93
CA LYS A 118 -7.98 13.60 11.72
C LYS A 118 -6.77 12.67 11.88
N LEU A 119 -6.70 11.67 11.01
CA LEU A 119 -5.57 10.78 10.87
C LEU A 119 -4.62 11.31 9.79
N THR A 120 -3.33 11.33 10.10
CA THR A 120 -2.24 11.72 9.20
C THR A 120 -1.28 10.55 9.05
N LEU A 121 -0.98 10.14 7.82
CA LEU A 121 -0.14 8.99 7.49
C LEU A 121 0.96 9.40 6.53
N ARG A 122 2.16 8.88 6.75
CA ARG A 122 3.31 9.06 5.85
C ARG A 122 3.90 7.70 5.50
N LEU A 123 4.00 7.38 4.21
CA LEU A 123 4.68 6.19 3.74
C LEU A 123 6.20 6.30 4.00
N SER A 124 6.88 5.16 4.12
CA SER A 124 8.33 5.16 4.29
C SER A 124 9.05 5.52 2.99
N ASP A 125 10.06 6.37 3.05
CA ASP A 125 10.87 6.76 1.89
C ASP A 125 11.62 5.58 1.27
N ASP A 126 11.90 4.53 2.05
CA ASP A 126 12.55 3.30 1.58
C ASP A 126 11.71 2.50 0.56
N ILE A 127 10.40 2.76 0.54
CA ILE A 127 9.44 2.07 -0.34
C ILE A 127 9.34 2.74 -1.71
N LYS A 128 9.82 3.98 -1.86
CA LYS A 128 9.75 4.75 -3.12
C LYS A 128 10.09 3.95 -4.37
N PRO A 129 11.21 3.21 -4.44
CA PRO A 129 11.56 2.48 -5.67
C PRO A 129 10.60 1.33 -6.00
N TYR A 130 9.72 0.93 -5.06
CA TYR A 130 8.76 -0.16 -5.23
C TYR A 130 7.32 0.31 -5.46
N LEU A 131 7.07 1.63 -5.44
CA LEU A 131 5.74 2.22 -5.69
C LEU A 131 5.76 3.33 -6.75
N LEU A 132 6.82 4.14 -6.84
CA LEU A 132 6.92 5.27 -7.77
C LEU A 132 7.71 4.92 -9.04
N GLU A 133 8.91 4.36 -8.86
CA GLU A 133 9.85 4.04 -9.95
C GLU A 133 9.52 2.67 -10.59
N LEU A 134 8.26 2.48 -10.97
CA LEU A 134 7.76 1.24 -11.55
C LEU A 134 7.95 1.23 -13.07
N GLU A 135 9.10 0.75 -13.55
CA GLU A 135 9.36 0.64 -15.00
C GLU A 135 8.73 -0.63 -15.60
N ALA A 136 8.87 -1.77 -14.93
CA ALA A 136 8.37 -3.07 -15.40
C ALA A 136 8.06 -3.99 -14.21
N HIS A 137 7.28 -5.05 -14.47
CA HIS A 137 6.95 -6.08 -13.47
C HIS A 137 6.29 -5.54 -12.19
N TYR A 138 5.13 -4.91 -12.35
CA TYR A 138 4.28 -4.46 -11.26
C TYR A 138 2.83 -4.92 -11.48
N ALA A 139 2.05 -4.96 -10.41
CA ALA A 139 0.62 -5.20 -10.47
C ALA A 139 -0.14 -3.91 -10.14
N GLN A 140 -1.33 -3.76 -10.74
CA GLN A 140 -2.22 -2.62 -10.51
C GLN A 140 -3.67 -3.09 -10.30
N PRO A 141 -3.96 -3.80 -9.20
CA PRO A 141 -5.34 -4.09 -8.84
C PRO A 141 -6.13 -2.79 -8.54
N PHE A 142 -7.43 -2.83 -8.80
CA PHE A 142 -8.36 -1.78 -8.37
C PHE A 142 -8.50 -1.78 -6.86
N LEU A 143 -8.52 -0.59 -6.26
CA LEU A 143 -8.69 -0.38 -4.82
C LEU A 143 -10.03 -1.00 -4.37
N GLY A 144 -11.12 -0.72 -5.08
CA GLY A 144 -12.44 -1.28 -4.78
C GLY A 144 -12.41 -2.81 -4.66
N THR A 145 -11.75 -3.51 -5.60
CA THR A 145 -11.59 -4.97 -5.54
C THR A 145 -10.84 -5.41 -4.29
N LEU A 146 -9.76 -4.74 -3.93
CA LEU A 146 -8.98 -5.06 -2.73
C LEU A 146 -9.79 -4.85 -1.44
N MET A 147 -10.66 -3.83 -1.42
CA MET A 147 -11.52 -3.54 -0.26
C MET A 147 -12.62 -4.58 -0.05
N THR A 148 -13.06 -5.30 -1.10
CA THR A 148 -14.13 -6.32 -0.97
C THR A 148 -13.73 -7.58 -0.18
N PHE A 149 -12.43 -7.85 -0.05
CA PHE A 149 -11.96 -9.08 0.59
C PHE A 149 -12.10 -9.02 2.11
N ARG A 150 -12.68 -10.07 2.70
CA ARG A 150 -12.83 -10.22 4.17
C ARG A 150 -11.63 -10.89 4.87
N SER A 151 -10.60 -11.27 4.12
CA SER A 151 -9.42 -11.95 4.64
C SER A 151 -8.16 -11.35 4.05
N TYR A 152 -7.21 -11.05 4.93
CA TYR A 152 -5.88 -10.57 4.53
C TYR A 152 -5.21 -11.56 3.57
N TYR A 153 -5.25 -12.86 3.89
CA TYR A 153 -4.63 -13.88 3.05
C TYR A 153 -5.32 -14.05 1.69
N ALA A 154 -6.64 -13.86 1.61
CA ALA A 154 -7.35 -13.87 0.33
C ALA A 154 -6.89 -12.71 -0.56
N THR A 155 -6.78 -11.51 0.02
CA THR A 155 -6.25 -10.32 -0.68
C THR A 155 -4.83 -10.56 -1.17
N ARG A 156 -3.96 -11.12 -0.32
CA ARG A 156 -2.57 -11.44 -0.68
C ARG A 156 -2.46 -12.48 -1.77
N LEU A 157 -3.29 -13.52 -1.72
CA LEU A 157 -3.36 -14.54 -2.76
C LEU A 157 -3.78 -13.92 -4.10
N TYR A 158 -4.80 -13.05 -4.09
CA TYR A 158 -5.24 -12.33 -5.28
C TYR A 158 -4.11 -11.46 -5.88
N GLN A 159 -3.42 -10.67 -5.05
CA GLN A 159 -2.27 -9.87 -5.49
C GLN A 159 -1.15 -10.74 -6.06
N TYR A 160 -0.85 -11.87 -5.41
CA TYR A 160 0.19 -12.80 -5.87
C TYR A 160 -0.16 -13.41 -7.24
N LEU A 161 -1.41 -13.83 -7.42
CA LEU A 161 -1.90 -14.36 -8.71
C LEU A 161 -1.82 -13.29 -9.81
N LEU A 162 -2.22 -12.06 -9.51
CA LEU A 162 -2.15 -10.96 -10.47
C LEU A 162 -0.70 -10.67 -10.88
N ALA A 163 0.23 -10.66 -9.91
CA ALA A 163 1.65 -10.48 -10.17
C ALA A 163 2.25 -11.63 -10.99
N ASP A 164 1.86 -12.87 -10.73
CA ASP A 164 2.33 -14.06 -11.47
C ASP A 164 1.79 -14.09 -12.90
N ILE A 165 0.51 -13.77 -13.10
CA ILE A 165 -0.10 -13.64 -14.43
C ILE A 165 0.58 -12.51 -15.19
N GLY A 166 0.72 -11.32 -14.59
CA GLY A 166 1.41 -10.20 -15.23
C GLY A 166 2.84 -10.54 -15.67
N ALA A 167 3.56 -11.34 -14.87
CA ALA A 167 4.92 -11.77 -15.19
C ALA A 167 4.97 -12.82 -16.33
N LYS A 168 4.04 -13.77 -16.39
CA LYS A 168 4.04 -14.87 -17.38
C LYS A 168 3.71 -14.43 -18.80
N TRP A 169 2.83 -13.45 -18.96
CA TRP A 169 2.29 -13.09 -20.27
C TRP A 169 3.10 -12.01 -21.00
N GLY A 170 4.21 -11.51 -20.42
CA GLY A 170 5.06 -10.49 -21.05
C GLY A 170 4.34 -9.17 -21.37
N LYS A 171 3.09 -9.00 -20.93
CA LYS A 171 2.28 -7.82 -21.15
C LYS A 171 2.58 -6.81 -20.04
N ILE A 172 3.50 -5.91 -20.34
CA ILE A 172 3.33 -4.51 -19.95
C ILE A 172 2.00 -4.12 -20.56
N TYR A 173 0.92 -4.15 -19.78
CA TYR A 173 -0.26 -3.47 -20.23
C TYR A 173 0.08 -1.98 -20.16
N GLU A 174 0.44 -1.38 -21.29
CA GLU A 174 0.35 0.07 -21.50
C GLU A 174 -1.13 0.44 -21.38
N TRP A 175 -1.60 0.60 -20.15
CA TRP A 175 -2.88 1.26 -19.89
C TRP A 175 -2.59 2.74 -19.84
N ASN A 176 -3.05 3.46 -20.86
CA ASN A 176 -3.05 4.92 -20.87
C ASN A 176 -3.71 5.41 -19.57
N PHE A 177 -2.95 6.17 -18.79
CA PHE A 177 -3.46 6.91 -17.65
C PHE A 177 -4.39 8.00 -18.18
N THR A 178 -5.69 7.72 -18.22
CA THR A 178 -6.69 8.78 -18.32
C THR A 178 -7.11 9.14 -16.90
N CYS A 179 -6.50 10.22 -16.40
CA CYS A 179 -7.23 11.19 -15.59
C CYS A 179 -8.43 11.74 -16.36
#